data_AF-A0A182EZG8-F1
#
_entry.id   AF-A0A182EZG8-F1
#
_cell.length_a   1.000
_cell.length_b   1.000
_cell.length_c   1.000
_cell.angle_alpha   90.00
_cell.angle_beta   90.00
_cell.angle_gamma   90.00
#
_symmetry.space_group_name_H-M   'P 1'
#
loop_
_entity.id
_entity.type
_entity.pdbx_description
1 polymer ?
#
loop_
_entity_poly.entity_id
_entity_poly.type
_entity_poly.pdbx_seq_one_letter_code
_entity_poly.pdbx_strand_id
1 'polypeptide(L)' 'MHKYKQESAKTGKASFAYAWVLDDTQEERQRGVTMDIARTTFETEHRKIFVLDAPGHKDFIPNMIT' A
#
# COMPACT_ATOMS: atom_id res chain seq x y z
N MET A 1 6.86 1.05 -11.24
CA MET A 1 6.36 2.44 -11.19
C MET A 1 5.57 2.87 -12.43
N HIS A 2 6.08 2.71 -13.66
CA HIS A 2 5.34 3.15 -14.86
C HIS A 2 3.98 2.46 -15.01
N LYS A 3 3.93 1.14 -14.76
CA LYS A 3 2.69 0.35 -14.72
C LYS A 3 1.65 0.89 -13.71
N TYR A 4 2.03 1.07 -12.45
CA TYR A 4 1.13 1.59 -11.41
C TYR A 4 0.65 3.02 -11.67
N LYS A 5 1.49 3.89 -12.26
CA LYS A 5 1.06 5.23 -12.70
C LYS A 5 0.00 5.15 -13.80
N GLN A 6 0.15 4.24 -14.76
CA GLN A 6 -0.85 4.06 -15.81
C GLN A 6 -2.15 3.44 -15.28
N GLU A 7 -2.06 2.43 -14.42
CA GLU A 7 -3.25 1.74 -13.88
C GLU A 7 -4.04 2.64 -12.92
N SER A 8 -3.35 3.35 -12.02
CA SER A 8 -3.99 4.34 -11.14
C SER A 8 -4.65 5.49 -11.93
N ALA A 9 -4.01 5.96 -13.02
CA ALA A 9 -4.59 6.96 -13.90
C ALA A 9 -5.84 6.44 -14.63
N LYS A 10 -5.84 5.19 -15.11
CA LYS A 10 -7.01 4.56 -15.73
C LYS A 10 -8.19 4.42 -14.77
N THR A 11 -7.92 4.20 -13.48
CA THR A 11 -8.95 4.07 -12.43
C THR A 11 -9.36 5.42 -11.82
N GLY A 12 -8.88 6.55 -12.38
CA GLY A 12 -9.22 7.89 -11.89
C GLY A 12 -8.55 8.28 -10.57
N LYS A 13 -7.55 7.52 -10.12
CA LYS A 13 -6.79 7.73 -8.88
C LYS A 13 -5.32 8.03 -9.15
N ALA A 14 -5.04 8.82 -10.18
CA ALA A 14 -3.68 9.16 -10.63
C ALA A 14 -2.79 9.76 -9.52
N SER A 15 -3.37 10.46 -8.54
CA SER A 15 -2.66 11.01 -7.37
C SER A 15 -2.15 9.94 -6.40
N PHE A 16 -2.68 8.71 -6.45
CA PHE A 16 -2.38 7.62 -5.51
C PHE A 16 -1.41 6.58 -6.07
N ALA A 17 -0.71 6.89 -7.16
CA ALA A 17 0.18 5.95 -7.84
C ALA A 17 1.30 5.36 -6.96
N TYR A 18 1.66 6.03 -5.86
CA TYR A 18 2.65 5.53 -4.90
C TYR A 18 2.05 4.56 -3.87
N ALA A 19 0.80 4.76 -3.45
CA ALA A 19 0.10 3.85 -2.53
C ALA A 19 -0.07 2.45 -3.16
N TRP A 20 -0.28 2.40 -4.48
CA TRP A 20 -0.41 1.17 -5.27
C TRP A 20 0.83 0.26 -5.26
N VAL A 21 1.98 0.76 -4.76
CA VAL A 21 3.18 -0.06 -4.56
C VAL A 21 2.99 -1.04 -3.39
N LEU A 22 2.19 -0.68 -2.39
CA LEU A 22 1.95 -1.46 -1.18
C LEU A 22 0.51 -1.97 -1.12
N ASP A 23 -0.46 -1.21 -1.62
CA ASP A 23 -1.84 -1.67 -1.81
C ASP A 23 -1.88 -2.71 -2.95
N ASP A 24 -1.90 -3.99 -2.62
CA ASP A 24 -1.89 -5.06 -3.62
C ASP A 24 -3.30 -5.54 -4.00
N THR A 25 -4.27 -5.40 -3.08
CA THR A 25 -5.63 -5.87 -3.34
C THR A 25 -6.40 -4.90 -4.24
N GLN A 26 -7.35 -5.44 -5.02
CA GLN A 26 -8.20 -4.61 -5.88
C GLN A 26 -9.14 -3.71 -5.06
N GLU A 27 -9.56 -4.16 -3.88
CA GLU A 27 -10.44 -3.41 -2.97
C GLU A 27 -9.75 -2.19 -2.39
N GLU A 28 -8.50 -2.32 -1.93
CA GLU A 28 -7.68 -1.19 -1.46
C GLU A 28 -7.43 -0.18 -2.57
N ARG A 29 -7.12 -0.63 -3.79
CA ARG A 29 -6.90 0.23 -4.95
C ARG A 29 -8.17 0.98 -5.39
N GLN A 30 -9.33 0.31 -5.35
CA GLN A 30 -10.62 0.93 -5.67
C GLN A 30 -11.05 1.93 -4.60
N ARG A 31 -11.00 1.54 -3.33
CA ARG A 31 -11.43 2.39 -2.21
C ARG A 31 -10.40 3.48 -1.88
N GLY A 32 -9.13 3.26 -2.19
CA GLY A 32 -8.01 4.17 -1.89
C GLY A 32 -7.69 4.22 -0.40
N VAL A 33 -7.85 3.11 0.29
CA VAL A 33 -7.57 2.94 1.72
C VAL A 33 -6.92 1.58 1.92
N THR A 34 -5.82 1.55 2.66
CA THR A 34 -5.16 0.34 3.13
C THR A 34 -6.06 -0.36 4.15
N MET A 35 -6.32 -1.65 3.94
CA MET A 35 -7.25 -2.46 4.73
C MET A 35 -6.51 -3.53 5.54
N ASP A 36 -5.45 -4.09 4.96
CA ASP A 36 -4.59 -5.09 5.60
C ASP A 36 -3.14 -4.62 5.68
N ILE A 37 -2.32 -5.29 6.49
CA ILE A 37 -0.91 -4.94 6.61
C ILE A 37 -0.14 -5.45 5.39
N ALA A 38 0.46 -4.53 4.63
CA ALA A 38 1.40 -4.90 3.58
C ALA A 38 2.82 -4.97 4.15
N ARG A 39 3.56 -6.03 3.79
CA ARG A 39 4.96 -6.22 4.19
C ARG A 39 5.88 -6.08 2.99
N THR A 40 6.82 -5.15 3.06
CA THR A 40 7.94 -5.08 2.12
C THR A 40 9.26 -5.08 2.86
N THR A 41 10.34 -5.37 2.14
CA THR A 41 11.69 -5.40 2.70
C THR A 41 12.63 -4.69 1.77
N PHE A 42 13.53 -3.89 2.33
CA PHE A 42 14.63 -3.33 1.60
C PHE A 42 15.92 -3.46 2.40
N GLU A 43 17.03 -3.51 1.68
CA GLU A 43 18.35 -3.65 2.27
C GLU A 43 19.09 -2.31 2.11
N THR A 44 19.71 -1.89 3.19
CA THR A 44 20.68 -0.80 3.23
C THR A 44 22.07 -1.40 3.37
N GLU A 45 23.12 -0.61 3.19
CA GLU A 45 24.51 -1.08 3.31
C GLU A 45 24.81 -1.80 4.62
N HIS A 46 24.09 -1.46 5.70
CA HIS A 46 24.36 -1.98 7.04
C HIS A 46 23.23 -2.83 7.63
N ARG A 47 22.01 -2.81 7.07
CA ARG A 47 20.82 -3.42 7.68
C ARG A 47 19.78 -3.86 6.66
N LYS A 48 19.09 -4.96 6.97
CA LYS A 48 17.84 -5.36 6.34
C LYS A 48 16.67 -4.76 7.10
N ILE A 49 15.84 -3.97 6.43
CA ILE A 49 14.72 -3.24 7.03
C ILE A 49 13.41 -3.82 6.49
N PHE A 50 12.54 -4.22 7.41
CA PHE A 50 11.16 -4.59 7.11
C PHE A 50 10.27 -3.38 7.29
N VAL A 51 9.48 -3.06 6.27
CA VAL A 51 8.45 -2.03 6.32
C VAL A 51 7.10 -2.72 6.39
N LEU A 52 6.32 -2.33 7.38
CA LEU A 52 4.92 -2.71 7.53
C LEU A 52 4.09 -1.47 7.26
N ASP A 53 3.26 -1.52 6.24
CA ASP A 53 2.27 -0.49 5.94
C ASP A 53 0.95 -0.93 6.58
N ALA A 54 0.39 -0.11 7.45
CA ALA A 54 -0.71 -0.50 8.31
C ALA A 54 -1.96 0.36 8.04
N PRO A 55 -3.17 -0.19 8.24
CA PRO A 55 -4.39 0.51 7.89
C PRO A 55 -4.67 1.70 8.83
N GLY A 56 -5.19 2.79 8.27
CA GLY A 56 -5.44 4.05 9.01
C GLY A 56 -6.89 4.27 9.47
N HIS A 57 -7.84 3.47 8.99
CA HIS A 57 -9.26 3.63 9.36
C HIS A 57 -9.55 2.94 10.71
N LYS A 58 -10.42 3.55 11.53
CA LYS A 58 -10.78 3.04 12.86
C LYS A 58 -11.33 1.61 12.82
N ASP A 59 -12.05 1.28 11.76
CA ASP A 59 -12.65 -0.05 11.58
C ASP A 59 -11.61 -1.17 11.36
N PHE A 60 -10.40 -0.81 10.94
CA PHE A 60 -9.30 -1.75 10.67
C PHE A 60 -8.25 -1.79 11.79
N ILE A 61 -8.52 -1.20 12.97
CA ILE A 61 -7.64 -1.29 14.14
C ILE A 61 -7.25 -2.73 14.48
N PRO A 62 -8.16 -3.74 14.43
CA PRO A 62 -7.76 -5.14 14.66
C PRO A 62 -6.67 -5.60 13.69
N ASN A 63 -6.79 -5.25 12.41
CA ASN A 63 -5.83 -5.62 11.36
C ASN A 63 -4.48 -4.92 11.58
N MET A 64 -4.45 -3.71 12.15
CA MET A 64 -3.22 -2.99 12.48
C MET A 64 -2.42 -3.63 13.63
N ILE A 65 -3.10 -4.28 14.58
CA ILE A 65 -2.46 -4.83 15.80
C ILE A 65 -1.82 -6.20 15.54
N THR A 66 -2.29 -6.92 14.51
CA THR A 66 -2.00 -8.34 14.26
C THR A 66 -0.76 -8.54 13.41
#